data_AF-A0A928BY98-F1
#
_entry.id   AF-A0A928BY98-F1
#
_cell.length_a   1.000
_cell.length_b   1.000
_cell.length_c   1.000
_cell.angle_alpha   90.00
_cell.angle_beta   90.00
_cell.angle_gamma   90.00
#
_symmetry.space_group_name_H-M   'P 1'
#
loop_
_entity.id
_entity.type
_entity.pdbx_description
1 polymer ?
#
loop_
_entity_poly.entity_id
_entity_poly.type
_entity_poly.pdbx_seq_one_letter_code
_entity_poly.pdbx_strand_id
1 'polypeptide(L)' 'SSQHSRARVSHRADKCIKTLLHLSAVSVISKAGGEMKEYYLRKVEEGKNKMTVINALRAKIVARMFAVIKRNEFYKPIFY' A
#
# COMPACT_ATOMS: atom_id res chain seq x y z
N SER A 1 -3.02 12.13 -18.82
CA SER A 1 -3.37 10.73 -18.49
C SER A 1 -4.72 10.43 -19.10
N SER A 2 -4.84 9.44 -19.97
CA SER A 2 -6.13 9.08 -20.58
C SER A 2 -6.97 8.28 -19.58
N GLN A 3 -8.01 8.90 -19.03
CA GLN A 3 -8.94 8.23 -18.09
C GLN A 3 -9.77 7.12 -18.76
N HIS A 4 -9.84 7.12 -20.10
CA HIS A 4 -10.59 6.16 -20.90
C HIS A 4 -9.76 5.01 -21.47
N SER A 5 -8.43 5.05 -21.34
CA SER A 5 -7.57 3.97 -21.82
C SER A 5 -7.53 2.81 -20.83
N ARG A 6 -7.36 1.58 -21.33
CA ARG A 6 -7.13 0.40 -20.47
C ARG A 6 -6.04 0.66 -19.44
N ALA A 7 -6.28 0.18 -18.21
CA ALA A 7 -5.33 0.26 -17.13
C ALA A 7 -4.04 -0.49 -17.52
N ARG A 8 -2.95 0.26 -17.67
CA ARG A 8 -1.62 -0.29 -17.99
C ARG A 8 -0.55 0.43 -17.19
N VAL A 9 0.58 -0.25 -16.98
CA VAL A 9 1.75 0.41 -16.40
C VAL A 9 2.32 1.38 -17.44
N SER A 10 2.53 2.63 -17.05
CA SER A 10 3.15 3.64 -17.92
C SER A 10 4.59 3.26 -18.23
N HIS A 11 5.03 3.48 -19.48
CA HIS A 11 6.44 3.33 -19.84
C HIS A 11 7.34 4.34 -19.13
N ARG A 12 6.80 5.50 -18.72
CA ARG A 12 7.51 6.54 -17.96
C ARG A 12 7.50 6.29 -16.45
N ALA A 13 6.84 5.24 -15.97
CA ALA A 13 6.80 4.96 -14.53
C ALA A 13 8.11 4.31 -14.07
N ASP A 14 8.54 4.64 -12.85
CA ASP A 14 9.55 3.86 -12.15
C ASP A 14 8.98 2.50 -11.79
N LYS A 15 9.36 1.48 -12.57
CA LYS A 15 8.87 0.11 -12.39
C LYS A 15 9.50 -0.54 -11.16
N CYS A 16 10.72 -0.15 -10.78
CA CYS A 16 11.42 -0.73 -9.63
C CYS A 16 10.67 -0.38 -8.34
N ILE A 17 10.44 0.92 -8.09
CA ILE A 17 9.70 1.39 -6.91
C ILE A 17 8.27 0.83 -6.91
N LYS A 18 7.62 0.77 -8.09
CA LYS A 18 6.27 0.23 -8.21
C LYS A 18 6.19 -1.24 -7.79
N THR A 19 7.17 -2.06 -8.20
CA THR A 19 7.30 -3.47 -7.81
C THR A 19 7.59 -3.61 -6.32
N LEU A 20 8.55 -2.85 -5.77
CA LEU A 20 8.87 -2.90 -4.35
C LEU A 20 7.65 -2.59 -3.47
N LEU A 21 6.94 -1.50 -3.77
CA LEU A 21 5.73 -1.15 -3.03
C LEU A 21 4.65 -2.23 -3.12
N HIS A 22 4.51 -2.89 -4.26
CA HIS A 22 3.55 -3.98 -4.42
C HIS A 22 3.94 -5.19 -3.55
N LEU A 23 5.20 -5.61 -3.60
CA LEU A 23 5.72 -6.70 -2.78
C LEU A 23 5.60 -6.39 -1.29
N SER A 24 5.91 -5.15 -0.86
CA SER A 24 5.72 -4.71 0.52
C SER A 24 4.25 -4.80 0.95
N ALA A 25 3.32 -4.34 0.12
CA ALA A 25 1.89 -4.41 0.42
C ALA A 25 1.41 -5.87 0.55
N VAL A 26 1.82 -6.76 -0.36
CA VAL A 26 1.49 -8.19 -0.30
C VAL A 26 2.08 -8.83 0.96
N SER A 27 3.36 -8.53 1.28
CA SER A 27 4.01 -9.02 2.49
C SER A 27 3.27 -8.61 3.78
N VAL A 28 2.84 -7.35 3.85
CA VAL A 28 2.06 -6.83 4.99
C VAL A 28 0.71 -7.54 5.14
N ILE A 29 0.04 -7.87 4.04
CA ILE A 29 -1.22 -8.63 4.08
C ILE A 29 -0.99 -10.07 4.56
N SER A 30 0.11 -10.69 4.13
CA SER A 30 0.45 -12.07 4.48
C SER A 30 0.92 -12.22 5.93
N LYS A 31 1.52 -11.19 6.53
CA LYS A 31 1.99 -11.21 7.92
C LYS A 31 0.83 -11.49 8.90
N ALA A 32 1.12 -12.12 10.04
CA ALA A 32 0.13 -12.28 11.11
C ALA A 32 -0.08 -10.94 11.84
N GLY A 33 -1.34 -10.56 12.03
CA GLY A 33 -1.73 -9.33 12.74
C GLY A 33 -1.39 -8.02 12.03
N GLY A 34 -1.78 -6.91 12.66
CA GLY A 34 -1.38 -5.55 12.30
C GLY A 34 -2.46 -4.74 11.59
N GLU A 35 -2.49 -3.45 11.90
CA GLU A 35 -3.46 -2.46 11.42
C GLU A 35 -3.67 -2.47 9.90
N MET A 36 -2.60 -2.69 9.12
CA MET A 36 -2.67 -2.68 7.66
C MET A 36 -3.39 -3.93 7.11
N LYS A 37 -3.21 -5.08 7.76
CA LYS A 37 -3.93 -6.30 7.40
C LYS A 37 -5.41 -6.20 7.78
N GLU A 38 -5.70 -5.69 8.97
CA GLU A 38 -7.07 -5.40 9.41
C GLU A 38 -7.77 -4.43 8.45
N TYR A 39 -7.08 -3.36 8.03
CA TYR A 39 -7.58 -2.46 7.00
C TYR A 39 -7.89 -3.20 5.69
N TYR A 40 -7.01 -4.09 5.24
CA TYR A 40 -7.24 -4.88 4.03
C TYR A 40 -8.49 -5.75 4.16
N LEU A 41 -8.59 -6.54 5.23
CA LEU A 41 -9.71 -7.45 5.47
C LEU A 41 -11.03 -6.69 5.53
N ARG A 42 -11.10 -5.63 6.33
CA ARG A 42 -12.30 -4.78 6.43
C ARG A 42 -12.71 -4.19 5.09
N LYS A 43 -11.78 -3.68 4.28
CA LYS A 43 -12.12 -3.11 2.97
C LYS A 43 -12.56 -4.15 1.95
N VAL A 44 -12.01 -5.36 2.02
CA VAL A 44 -12.46 -6.48 1.18
C VAL A 44 -13.86 -6.93 1.61
N GLU A 45 -14.14 -6.98 2.91
CA GLU A 45 -15.47 -7.29 3.46
C GLU A 45 -16.52 -6.23 3.09
N GLU A 46 -16.15 -4.95 3.03
CA GLU A 46 -16.97 -3.87 2.46
C GLU A 46 -17.22 -4.02 0.93
N GLY A 47 -16.76 -5.10 0.30
CA GLY A 47 -16.96 -5.38 -1.12
C GLY A 47 -16.01 -4.64 -2.07
N LYS A 48 -14.94 -4.00 -1.57
CA LYS A 48 -13.97 -3.32 -2.44
C LYS A 48 -13.11 -4.34 -3.19
N ASN A 49 -12.80 -4.01 -4.44
CA ASN A 49 -11.89 -4.83 -5.25
C ASN A 49 -10.51 -4.95 -4.57
N LYS A 50 -10.02 -6.19 -4.42
CA LYS A 50 -8.74 -6.51 -3.77
C LYS A 50 -7.57 -5.67 -4.29
N MET A 51 -7.47 -5.44 -5.60
CA MET A 51 -6.40 -4.65 -6.20
C MET A 51 -6.49 -3.16 -5.82
N THR A 52 -7.71 -2.61 -5.75
CA THR A 52 -7.93 -1.23 -5.27
C THR A 52 -7.51 -1.09 -3.80
N VAL A 53 -7.80 -2.10 -2.97
CA VAL A 53 -7.37 -2.11 -1.56
C VAL A 53 -5.85 -2.23 -1.44
N ILE A 54 -5.20 -3.08 -2.24
CA ILE A 54 -3.73 -3.17 -2.32
C ILE A 54 -3.12 -1.83 -2.76
N ASN A 55 -3.73 -1.14 -3.72
CA ASN A 55 -3.27 0.18 -4.14
C ASN A 55 -3.38 1.22 -3.01
N ALA A 56 -4.47 1.19 -2.24
CA ALA A 56 -4.62 2.03 -1.06
C ALA A 56 -3.56 1.69 0.02
N LEU A 57 -3.24 0.41 0.21
CA LEU A 57 -2.17 -0.01 1.12
C LEU A 57 -0.80 0.53 0.70
N ARG A 58 -0.47 0.50 -0.60
CA ARG A 58 0.78 1.09 -1.13
C ARG A 58 0.87 2.57 -0.75
N ALA A 59 -0.21 3.32 -0.91
CA ALA A 59 -0.25 4.74 -0.53
C ALA A 59 -0.10 4.93 0.99
N LYS A 60 -0.75 4.09 1.80
CA LYS A 60 -0.65 4.13 3.27
C LYS A 60 0.77 3.84 3.78
N ILE A 61 1.47 2.87 3.18
CA ILE A 61 2.87 2.56 3.50
C ILE A 61 3.76 3.77 3.22
N VAL A 62 3.61 4.36 2.02
CA VAL A 62 4.37 5.56 1.62
C VAL A 62 4.10 6.73 2.57
N ALA A 63 2.83 7.02 2.86
CA ALA A 63 2.46 8.10 3.78
C ALA A 63 3.07 7.90 5.18
N ARG A 64 3.09 6.65 5.67
CA ARG A 64 3.71 6.30 6.95
C ARG A 64 5.22 6.53 6.95
N MET A 65 5.92 6.14 5.88
CA MET A 65 7.35 6.40 5.73
C MET A 65 7.65 7.90 5.77
N PHE A 66 6.92 8.69 4.97
CA PHE A 66 7.09 10.15 4.96
C PHE A 66 6.77 10.81 6.30
N ALA A 67 5.76 10.32 7.03
CA ALA A 67 5.43 10.85 8.35
C ALA A 67 6.55 10.60 9.38
N VAL A 68 7.18 9.42 9.35
CA VAL A 68 8.31 9.08 10.23
C VAL A 68 9.53 9.94 9.88
N ILE A 69 9.86 10.06 8.59
CA ILE A 69 10.97 10.91 8.12
C ILE A 69 10.75 12.36 8.51
N LYS A 70 9.54 12.89 8.32
CA LYS A 70 9.21 14.29 8.65
C LYS A 70 9.34 14.58 10.15
N ARG A 71 9.04 13.60 11.02
CA ARG A 71 9.22 13.74 12.47
C ARG A 71 10.67 13.56 12.92
N ASN A 72 11.56 13.08 12.03
CA ASN A 72 12.94 12.71 12.37
C ASN A 72 13.02 11.73 13.56
N GLU A 73 12.12 10.76 13.57
CA GLU A 73 11.99 9.75 14.62
C GLU A 73 12.22 8.34 14.05
N PHE A 74 12.57 7.39 14.92
CA PHE A 74 12.57 5.97 14.55
C PHE A 74 11.15 5.44 14.38
N TYR A 75 10.95 4.52 13.43
CA TYR A 75 9.68 3.83 13.26
C TYR A 75 9.33 3.03 14.52
N LYS A 76 8.19 3.33 15.12
CA LYS A 76 7.62 2.57 16.24
C LYS A 76 6.53 1.65 15.67
N PRO A 77 6.70 0.32 15.73
CA PRO A 77 5.65 -0.59 15.31
C PRO A 77 4.44 -0.41 16.22
N ILE A 78 3.26 -0.30 15.61
CA ILE A 78 2.00 -0.31 16.35
C ILE A 78 1.63 -1.78 16.57
N PHE A 79 1.97 -2.29 17.75
CA PHE A 79 1.50 -3.58 18.23
C PHE A 79 0.21 -3.31 19.02
N TYR A 80 -0.92 -3.81 18.52
CA TYR A 80 -2.15 -3.92 19.32
C TYR A 80 -2.22 -5.33 19.88
#